data_AF-A0A7C3YIZ8-F1
#
_entry.id   AF-A0A7C3YIZ8-F1
#
_cell.length_a   1.000
_cell.length_b   1.000
_cell.length_c   1.000
_cell.angle_alpha   90.00
_cell.angle_beta   90.00
_cell.angle_gamma   90.00
#
_symmetry.space_group_name_H-M   'P 1'
#
loop_
_entity.id
_entity.type
_entity.pdbx_description
1 polymer ?
#
loop_
_entity_poly.entity_id
_entity_poly.type
_entity_poly.pdbx_seq_one_letter_code
_entity_poly.pdbx_strand_id
1 'polypeptide(L)'
;MMMLRQWKNYWGIYSSDNPLSRLMNVWVLVTLLILLVIGLTGVSIKTGNYVKVLESNVTTLQTDLTNCLNAKNQYNSDLETCNMNLQNKVSSLTSCQTDRNNLSDKLSVCTRDLTKCEDDYDDLNIKFQKKSDDLDKCEDDLDRARSDKNSLQSGFDQLKANYISDYVGSYCCMKFKNTTTSKTYYIFANNDITCFNTTVSGASEFSC
;
A
#
# COMPACT_ATOMS: atom_id res chain seq x y z
N MET A 1 18.93 93.80 -73.08
CA MET A 1 19.90 94.86 -72.71
C MET A 1 20.09 94.79 -71.21
N MET A 2 21.11 94.11 -70.72
CA MET A 2 22.47 94.64 -70.48
C MET A 2 22.45 95.92 -69.64
N MET A 3 22.93 95.82 -68.40
CA MET A 3 24.09 96.61 -67.95
C MET A 3 24.85 95.83 -66.86
N LEU A 4 25.98 95.26 -67.29
CA LEU A 4 27.12 94.88 -66.46
C LEU A 4 27.91 96.12 -66.05
N ARG A 5 28.88 95.89 -65.14
CA ARG A 5 30.13 96.66 -64.91
C ARG A 5 30.00 97.80 -63.86
N GLN A 6 30.89 97.95 -62.86
CA GLN A 6 32.30 97.57 -62.74
C GLN A 6 32.73 97.31 -61.28
N TRP A 7 33.26 96.11 -61.02
CA TRP A 7 34.29 95.89 -60.00
C TRP A 7 35.62 96.28 -60.62
N LYS A 8 36.03 97.54 -60.49
CA LYS A 8 37.40 97.95 -60.77
C LYS A 8 38.05 98.39 -59.46
N ASN A 9 39.25 97.86 -59.23
CA ASN A 9 40.28 98.40 -58.34
C ASN A 9 40.37 97.85 -56.91
N TYR A 10 40.24 96.53 -56.71
CA TYR A 10 40.77 95.90 -55.47
C TYR A 10 42.20 95.35 -55.63
N TRP A 11 42.67 95.09 -56.85
CA TRP A 11 43.99 94.50 -57.11
C TRP A 11 45.10 95.53 -57.42
N GLY A 12 44.81 96.83 -57.42
CA GLY A 12 45.75 97.88 -57.82
C GLY A 12 46.84 98.25 -56.80
N ILE A 13 46.76 97.74 -55.57
CA ILE A 13 47.69 98.11 -54.48
C ILE A 13 48.88 97.14 -54.39
N TYR A 14 48.88 96.03 -55.14
CA TYR A 14 49.97 95.04 -55.17
C TYR A 14 50.73 95.00 -56.51
N SER A 15 50.79 96.12 -57.23
CA SER A 15 51.60 96.27 -58.46
C SER A 15 52.96 96.89 -58.14
N SER A 16 53.87 96.10 -57.57
CA SER A 16 55.29 96.43 -57.45
C SER A 16 56.04 95.70 -58.57
N ASP A 17 56.71 96.48 -59.44
CA ASP A 17 57.48 96.03 -60.62
C ASP A 17 58.83 95.37 -60.25
N ASN A 18 58.81 94.38 -59.35
CA ASN A 18 59.96 93.52 -59.08
C ASN A 18 59.57 92.04 -59.29
N PRO A 19 60.11 91.34 -60.31
CA PRO A 19 59.73 89.96 -60.61
C PRO A 19 60.10 88.98 -59.48
N LEU A 20 61.14 89.29 -58.70
CA LEU A 20 61.59 88.50 -57.54
C LEU A 20 60.65 88.61 -56.32
N SER A 21 60.03 89.77 -56.07
CA SER A 21 59.14 89.95 -54.92
C SER A 21 57.75 89.31 -55.13
N ARG A 22 57.27 89.29 -56.39
CA ARG A 22 56.06 88.51 -56.76
C ARG A 22 56.30 87.01 -56.60
N LEU A 23 57.47 86.50 -56.99
CA LEU A 23 57.84 85.09 -56.78
C LEU A 23 57.97 84.73 -55.29
N MET A 24 58.58 85.61 -54.46
CA MET A 24 58.65 85.41 -53.00
C MET A 24 57.27 85.42 -52.34
N ASN A 25 56.40 86.38 -52.68
CA ASN A 25 55.04 86.43 -52.12
C ASN A 25 54.19 85.22 -52.53
N VAL A 26 54.36 84.72 -53.76
CA VAL A 26 53.69 83.48 -54.22
C VAL A 26 54.22 82.26 -53.46
N TRP A 27 55.53 82.14 -53.25
CA TRP A 27 56.12 81.04 -52.48
C TRP A 27 55.68 81.04 -51.00
N VAL A 28 55.61 82.22 -50.38
CA VAL A 28 55.10 82.36 -49.00
C VAL A 28 53.63 81.96 -48.92
N LEU A 29 52.79 82.38 -49.87
CA LEU A 29 51.38 81.96 -49.93
C LEU A 29 51.22 80.45 -50.15
N VAL A 30 52.02 79.86 -51.04
CA VAL A 30 51.99 78.43 -51.34
C VAL A 30 52.42 77.61 -50.12
N THR A 31 53.50 78.01 -49.43
CA THR A 31 53.94 77.33 -48.20
C THR A 31 52.92 77.44 -47.06
N LEU A 32 52.27 78.60 -46.90
CA LEU A 32 51.16 78.78 -45.95
C LEU A 32 49.96 77.88 -46.28
N LEU A 33 49.58 77.80 -47.56
CA LEU A 33 48.51 76.90 -48.02
C LEU A 33 48.85 75.43 -47.77
N ILE A 34 50.09 75.01 -48.04
CA ILE A 34 50.55 73.64 -47.78
C ILE A 34 50.45 73.32 -46.28
N LEU A 35 50.91 74.20 -45.40
CA LEU A 35 50.81 74.01 -43.95
C LEU A 35 49.35 73.95 -43.48
N LEU A 36 48.46 74.74 -44.08
CA LEU A 36 47.03 74.73 -43.76
C LEU A 36 46.37 73.41 -44.21
N VAL A 37 46.74 72.90 -45.39
CA VAL A 37 46.30 71.58 -45.88
C VAL A 37 46.83 70.44 -45.00
N ILE A 38 48.10 70.49 -44.59
CA ILE A 38 48.69 69.51 -43.65
C ILE A 38 47.98 69.56 -42.29
N GLY A 39 47.67 70.76 -41.78
CA GLY A 39 46.92 70.94 -40.55
C GLY A 39 45.49 70.37 -40.63
N LEU A 40 44.76 70.68 -41.69
CA LEU A 40 43.40 70.18 -41.93
C LEU A 40 43.36 68.65 -42.11
N THR A 41 44.33 68.09 -42.83
CA THR A 41 44.45 66.63 -43.00
C THR A 41 44.83 65.93 -41.69
N GLY A 42 45.72 66.50 -40.88
CA GLY A 42 46.06 65.97 -39.54
C GLY A 42 44.87 65.97 -38.58
N VAL A 43 44.08 67.05 -38.56
CA VAL A 43 42.84 67.11 -37.76
C VAL A 43 41.82 66.08 -38.25
N SER A 44 41.68 65.90 -39.56
CA SER A 44 40.76 64.93 -40.18
C SER A 44 41.12 63.47 -39.85
N ILE A 45 42.42 63.15 -39.77
CA ILE A 45 42.89 61.80 -39.38
C ILE A 45 42.58 61.54 -37.90
N LYS A 46 42.81 62.54 -37.02
CA LYS A 46 42.56 62.41 -35.59
C LYS A 46 41.06 62.25 -35.30
N THR A 47 40.20 63.06 -35.94
CA THR A 47 38.74 62.94 -35.83
C THR A 47 38.23 61.62 -36.40
N GLY A 48 38.78 61.14 -37.52
CA GLY A 48 38.46 59.83 -38.09
C GLY A 48 38.73 58.65 -37.16
N ASN A 49 39.81 58.69 -36.37
CA ASN A 49 40.10 57.65 -35.38
C ASN A 49 39.13 57.66 -34.20
N TYR A 50 38.72 58.84 -33.70
CA TYR A 50 37.70 58.92 -32.66
C TYR A 50 36.35 58.39 -33.14
N VAL A 51 35.96 58.69 -34.39
CA VAL A 51 34.73 58.18 -34.99
C VAL A 51 34.77 56.66 -35.10
N LYS A 52 35.89 56.06 -35.56
CA LYS A 52 36.04 54.60 -35.62
C LYS A 52 35.91 53.91 -34.26
N VAL A 53 36.54 54.46 -33.22
CA VAL A 53 36.42 53.91 -31.85
C VAL A 53 35.00 54.04 -31.34
N LEU A 54 34.33 55.17 -31.60
CA LEU A 54 32.95 55.38 -31.20
C LEU A 54 32.00 54.41 -31.92
N GLU A 55 32.17 54.21 -33.23
CA GLU A 55 31.38 53.27 -34.03
C GLU A 55 31.59 51.82 -33.58
N SER A 56 32.84 51.44 -33.28
CA SER A 56 33.16 50.14 -32.68
C SER A 56 32.45 49.96 -31.34
N ASN A 57 32.53 50.96 -30.44
CA ASN A 57 31.88 50.88 -29.13
C ASN A 57 30.36 50.80 -29.25
N VAL A 58 29.74 51.56 -30.16
CA VAL A 58 28.30 51.50 -30.42
C VAL A 58 27.90 50.11 -30.90
N THR A 59 28.67 49.52 -31.81
CA THR A 59 28.41 48.17 -32.34
C THR A 59 28.53 47.10 -31.24
N THR A 60 29.55 47.22 -30.38
CA THR A 60 29.73 46.33 -29.22
C THR A 60 28.58 46.48 -28.23
N LEU A 61 28.19 47.70 -27.84
CA LEU A 61 27.07 47.92 -26.94
C LEU A 61 25.73 47.40 -27.51
N GLN A 62 25.49 47.55 -28.81
CA GLN A 62 24.31 46.99 -29.46
C GLN A 62 24.31 45.46 -29.39
N THR A 63 25.45 44.83 -29.66
CA THR A 63 25.62 43.38 -29.56
C THR A 63 25.38 42.89 -28.13
N ASP A 64 25.97 43.56 -27.14
CA ASP A 64 25.81 43.21 -25.73
C ASP A 64 24.36 43.39 -25.26
N LEU A 65 23.69 44.45 -25.72
CA LEU A 65 22.28 44.69 -25.41
C LEU A 65 21.39 43.58 -26.00
N THR A 66 21.62 43.19 -27.25
CA THR A 66 20.90 42.07 -27.89
C THR A 66 21.13 40.77 -27.15
N ASN A 67 22.38 40.47 -26.78
CA ASN A 67 22.72 39.27 -26.02
C ASN A 67 22.04 39.26 -24.64
N CYS A 68 22.04 40.41 -23.96
CA CYS A 68 21.36 40.58 -22.67
C CYS A 68 19.84 40.37 -22.79
N LEU A 69 19.22 40.91 -23.84
CA LEU A 69 17.78 40.73 -24.09
C LEU A 69 17.45 39.26 -24.36
N ASN A 70 18.28 38.56 -25.14
CA ASN A 70 18.11 37.14 -25.42
C ASN A 70 18.26 36.29 -24.15
N ALA A 71 19.29 36.55 -23.33
CA ALA A 71 19.48 35.88 -22.05
C ALA A 71 18.30 36.11 -21.10
N LYS A 72 17.79 37.35 -21.02
CA LYS A 72 16.59 37.68 -20.23
C LYS A 72 15.37 36.87 -20.69
N ASN A 73 15.13 36.77 -21.99
CA ASN A 73 14.02 35.99 -22.52
C ASN A 73 14.17 34.50 -22.21
N GLN A 74 15.40 33.98 -22.27
CA GLN A 74 15.69 32.60 -21.90
C GLN A 74 15.42 32.35 -20.41
N TYR A 75 15.88 33.23 -19.52
CA TYR A 75 15.57 33.11 -18.09
C TYR A 75 14.08 33.18 -17.77
N ASN A 76 13.31 33.99 -18.49
CA ASN A 76 11.85 34.00 -18.35
C ASN A 76 11.24 32.65 -18.72
N SER A 77 11.67 32.05 -19.84
CA SER A 77 11.19 30.74 -20.28
C SER A 77 11.59 29.62 -19.30
N ASP A 78 12.81 29.67 -18.78
CA ASP A 78 13.29 28.72 -17.77
C ASP A 78 12.48 28.85 -16.47
N LEU A 79 12.16 30.08 -16.06
CA LEU A 79 11.34 30.34 -14.87
C LEU A 79 9.90 29.85 -15.04
N GLU A 80 9.29 30.06 -16.20
CA GLU A 80 7.96 29.51 -16.53
C GLU A 80 7.96 27.98 -16.47
N THR A 81 8.97 27.35 -17.06
CA THR A 81 9.16 25.89 -17.03
C THR A 81 9.34 25.38 -15.61
N CYS A 82 10.15 26.07 -14.80
CA CYS A 82 10.36 25.74 -13.39
C CYS A 82 9.05 25.83 -12.59
N ASN A 83 8.26 26.89 -12.80
CA ASN A 83 6.97 27.08 -12.13
C ASN A 83 5.96 25.99 -12.51
N MET A 84 5.87 25.62 -13.79
CA MET A 84 5.02 24.50 -14.22
C MET A 84 5.45 23.18 -13.58
N ASN A 85 6.76 22.90 -13.56
CA ASN A 85 7.29 21.71 -12.91
C ASN A 85 6.98 21.68 -11.41
N LEU A 86 7.11 22.81 -10.72
CA LEU A 86 6.76 22.94 -9.31
C LEU A 86 5.27 22.67 -9.07
N GLN A 87 4.38 23.26 -9.88
CA GLN A 87 2.93 23.01 -9.79
C GLN A 87 2.61 21.52 -10.00
N ASN A 88 3.22 20.87 -10.99
CA ASN A 88 3.01 19.44 -11.24
C ASN A 88 3.48 18.58 -10.06
N LYS A 89 4.61 18.93 -9.43
CA LYS A 89 5.12 18.23 -8.24
C LYS A 89 4.23 18.45 -7.02
N VAL A 90 3.70 19.66 -6.82
CA VAL A 90 2.72 19.93 -5.76
C VAL A 90 1.45 19.10 -5.96
N SER A 91 0.89 19.08 -7.17
CA SER A 91 -0.29 18.25 -7.48
C SER A 91 -0.03 16.77 -7.25
N SER A 92 1.15 16.26 -7.66
CA SER A 92 1.55 14.87 -7.43
C SER A 92 1.67 14.54 -5.93
N LEU A 93 2.22 15.46 -5.15
CA LEU A 93 2.35 15.32 -3.70
C LEU A 93 0.97 15.26 -3.03
N THR A 94 0.05 16.13 -3.41
CA THR A 94 -1.34 16.14 -2.90
C THR A 94 -2.08 14.84 -3.23
N SER A 95 -1.90 14.30 -4.45
CA SER A 95 -2.45 13.00 -4.83
C SER A 95 -1.88 11.89 -3.95
N CYS A 96 -0.56 11.85 -3.77
CA CYS A 96 0.10 10.85 -2.95
C CYS A 96 -0.34 10.92 -1.48
N GLN A 97 -0.56 12.11 -0.93
CA GLN A 97 -1.09 12.30 0.42
C GLN A 97 -2.52 11.76 0.55
N THR A 98 -3.36 12.01 -0.46
CA THR A 98 -4.73 11.46 -0.52
C THR A 98 -4.69 9.93 -0.55
N ASP A 99 -3.87 9.34 -1.41
CA ASP A 99 -3.72 7.90 -1.53
C ASP A 99 -3.23 7.26 -0.23
N ARG A 100 -2.25 7.89 0.43
CA ARG A 100 -1.75 7.45 1.73
C ARG A 100 -2.85 7.44 2.79
N ASN A 101 -3.67 8.49 2.86
CA ASN A 101 -4.75 8.58 3.83
C ASN A 101 -5.82 7.50 3.56
N ASN A 102 -6.20 7.31 2.29
CA ASN A 102 -7.10 6.23 1.88
C ASN A 102 -6.56 4.84 2.26
N LEU A 103 -5.26 4.62 2.12
CA LEU A 103 -4.61 3.36 2.51
C LEU A 103 -4.63 3.16 4.03
N SER A 104 -4.42 4.23 4.80
CA SER A 104 -4.51 4.22 6.26
C SER A 104 -5.91 3.84 6.74
N ASP A 105 -6.94 4.39 6.12
CA ASP A 105 -8.33 4.08 6.45
C ASP A 105 -8.66 2.60 6.15
N LYS A 106 -8.22 2.10 4.99
CA LYS A 106 -8.36 0.67 4.63
C LYS A 106 -7.65 -0.24 5.61
N LEU A 107 -6.44 0.11 6.05
CA LEU A 107 -5.69 -0.66 7.04
C LEU A 107 -6.41 -0.70 8.40
N SER A 108 -6.98 0.43 8.82
CA SER A 108 -7.78 0.52 10.06
C SER A 108 -9.01 -0.39 10.02
N VAL A 109 -9.73 -0.40 8.89
CA VAL A 109 -10.86 -1.33 8.68
C VAL A 109 -10.40 -2.78 8.73
N CYS A 110 -9.35 -3.13 7.98
CA CYS A 110 -8.83 -4.50 7.93
C CYS A 110 -8.37 -5.00 9.31
N THR A 111 -7.73 -4.13 10.11
CA THR A 111 -7.31 -4.46 11.47
C THR A 111 -8.51 -4.79 12.35
N ARG A 112 -9.59 -3.99 12.26
CA ARG A 112 -10.82 -4.23 13.01
C ARG A 112 -11.51 -5.53 12.61
N ASP A 113 -11.55 -5.80 11.31
CA ASP A 113 -12.15 -7.03 10.77
C ASP A 113 -11.35 -8.27 11.20
N LEU A 114 -10.02 -8.17 11.24
CA LEU A 114 -9.15 -9.23 11.74
C LEU A 114 -9.43 -9.52 13.22
N THR A 115 -9.44 -8.50 14.08
CA THR A 115 -9.75 -8.67 15.51
C THR A 115 -11.12 -9.31 15.72
N LYS A 116 -12.13 -8.89 14.95
CA LYS A 116 -13.46 -9.51 15.01
C LYS A 116 -13.43 -10.98 14.61
N CYS A 117 -12.65 -11.34 13.59
CA CYS A 117 -12.50 -12.72 13.17
C CYS A 117 -11.79 -13.58 14.24
N GLU A 118 -10.81 -13.01 14.94
CA GLU A 118 -10.13 -13.66 16.07
C GLU A 118 -11.12 -13.91 17.23
N ASP A 119 -11.93 -12.91 17.59
CA ASP A 119 -12.97 -13.04 18.63
C ASP A 119 -14.01 -14.12 18.24
N ASP A 120 -14.49 -14.11 16.98
CA ASP A 120 -15.45 -15.09 16.47
C ASP A 120 -14.85 -16.52 16.47
N TYR A 121 -13.55 -16.65 16.18
CA TYR A 121 -12.84 -17.93 16.23
C TYR A 121 -12.73 -18.46 17.66
N ASP A 122 -12.38 -17.61 18.62
CA ASP A 122 -12.26 -17.99 20.03
C ASP A 122 -13.61 -18.43 20.62
N ASP A 123 -14.69 -17.70 20.32
CA ASP A 123 -16.05 -18.10 20.72
C ASP A 123 -16.45 -19.46 20.12
N LEU A 124 -16.15 -19.68 18.84
CA LEU A 124 -16.43 -20.95 18.19
C LEU A 124 -15.63 -22.09 18.81
N ASN A 125 -14.36 -21.86 19.15
CA ASN A 125 -13.51 -22.84 19.81
C ASN A 125 -14.05 -23.20 21.21
N ILE A 126 -14.49 -22.23 22.00
CA ILE A 126 -15.14 -22.48 23.30
C ILE A 126 -16.40 -23.33 23.15
N LYS A 127 -17.26 -22.99 22.17
CA LYS A 127 -18.48 -23.76 21.88
C LYS A 127 -18.17 -25.19 21.46
N PHE A 128 -17.11 -25.38 20.67
CA PHE A 128 -16.66 -26.70 20.25
C PHE A 128 -16.18 -27.54 21.44
N GLN A 129 -15.34 -26.98 22.31
CA GLN A 129 -14.87 -27.66 23.53
C GLN A 129 -16.03 -28.07 24.43
N LYS A 130 -16.96 -27.15 24.69
CA LYS A 130 -18.16 -27.47 25.50
C LYS A 130 -18.97 -28.63 24.90
N LYS A 131 -19.09 -28.67 23.57
CA LYS A 131 -19.82 -29.75 22.89
C LYS A 131 -19.05 -31.08 22.94
N SER A 132 -17.73 -31.04 22.95
CA SER A 132 -16.89 -32.21 23.21
C SER A 132 -17.13 -32.73 24.63
N ASP A 133 -17.09 -31.87 25.64
CA ASP A 133 -17.34 -32.24 27.04
C ASP A 133 -18.75 -32.83 27.23
N ASP A 134 -19.75 -32.25 26.56
CA ASP A 134 -21.13 -32.75 26.61
C ASP A 134 -21.27 -34.12 25.91
N LEU A 135 -20.47 -34.38 24.87
CA LEU A 135 -20.42 -35.68 24.20
C LEU A 135 -19.77 -36.73 25.11
N ASP A 136 -18.64 -36.42 25.74
CA ASP A 136 -17.95 -37.33 26.67
C ASP A 136 -18.88 -37.73 27.83
N LYS A 137 -19.61 -36.75 28.40
CA LYS A 137 -20.63 -37.03 29.44
C LYS A 137 -21.76 -37.93 28.95
N CYS A 138 -22.18 -37.76 27.70
CA CYS A 138 -23.22 -38.60 27.10
C CYS A 138 -22.73 -40.04 26.91
N GLU A 139 -21.47 -40.23 26.54
CA GLU A 139 -20.85 -41.55 26.46
C GLU A 139 -20.77 -42.23 27.84
N ASP A 140 -20.34 -41.49 28.87
CA ASP A 140 -20.35 -41.98 30.26
C ASP A 140 -21.76 -42.38 30.73
N ASP A 141 -22.77 -41.56 30.43
CA ASP A 141 -24.17 -41.85 30.75
C ASP A 141 -24.70 -43.09 30.03
N LEU A 142 -24.31 -43.28 28.77
CA LEU A 142 -24.68 -44.45 27.99
C LEU A 142 -24.07 -45.73 28.58
N ASP A 143 -22.81 -45.68 29.00
CA ASP A 143 -22.13 -46.81 29.61
C ASP A 143 -22.68 -47.13 31.00
N ARG A 144 -23.03 -46.12 31.80
CA ARG A 144 -23.78 -46.30 33.05
C ARG A 144 -25.12 -47.01 32.80
N ALA A 145 -25.92 -46.51 31.85
CA ALA A 145 -27.22 -47.10 31.53
C ALA A 145 -27.10 -48.56 31.04
N ARG A 146 -26.05 -48.88 30.28
CA ARG A 146 -25.73 -50.26 29.86
C ARG A 146 -25.39 -51.14 31.05
N SER A 147 -24.55 -50.66 31.96
CA SER A 147 -24.19 -51.38 33.19
C SER A 147 -25.42 -51.66 34.06
N ASP A 148 -26.26 -50.65 34.28
CA ASP A 148 -27.50 -50.78 35.06
C ASP A 148 -28.45 -51.80 34.43
N LYS A 149 -28.61 -51.76 33.10
CA LYS A 149 -29.39 -52.77 32.37
C LYS A 149 -28.86 -54.18 32.58
N ASN A 150 -27.54 -54.38 32.50
CA ASN A 150 -26.93 -55.70 32.70
C ASN A 150 -27.10 -56.19 34.16
N SER A 151 -26.99 -55.29 35.13
CA SER A 151 -27.23 -55.60 36.54
C SER A 151 -28.69 -55.97 36.79
N LEU A 152 -29.64 -55.22 36.24
CA LEU A 152 -31.07 -55.50 36.37
C LEU A 152 -31.44 -56.83 35.71
N GLN A 153 -30.89 -57.12 34.53
CA GLN A 153 -31.09 -58.40 33.84
C GLN A 153 -30.58 -59.57 34.69
N SER A 154 -29.37 -59.45 35.24
CA SER A 154 -28.78 -60.48 36.11
C SER A 154 -29.62 -60.70 37.38
N GLY A 155 -30.09 -59.62 38.00
CA GLY A 155 -30.98 -59.70 39.17
C GLY A 155 -32.34 -60.33 38.84
N PHE A 156 -32.91 -60.04 37.67
CA PHE A 156 -34.14 -60.65 37.20
C PHE A 156 -33.97 -62.15 36.95
N ASP A 157 -32.88 -62.56 36.30
CA ASP A 157 -32.57 -63.97 36.06
C ASP A 157 -32.34 -64.72 37.37
N GLN A 158 -31.69 -64.10 38.35
CA GLN A 158 -31.54 -64.66 39.69
C GLN A 158 -32.88 -64.78 40.43
N LEU A 159 -33.73 -63.76 40.39
CA LEU A 159 -35.06 -63.82 41.01
C LEU A 159 -35.91 -64.92 40.39
N LYS A 160 -35.86 -65.06 39.06
CA LYS A 160 -36.53 -66.12 38.31
C LYS A 160 -36.03 -67.50 38.75
N ALA A 161 -34.72 -67.70 38.86
CA ALA A 161 -34.13 -68.95 39.32
C ALA A 161 -34.56 -69.28 40.76
N ASN A 162 -34.50 -68.30 41.68
CA ASN A 162 -34.93 -68.47 43.07
C ASN A 162 -36.42 -68.80 43.16
N TYR A 163 -37.27 -68.11 42.41
CA TYR A 163 -38.71 -68.39 42.37
C TYR A 163 -39.01 -69.81 41.89
N ILE A 164 -38.35 -70.26 40.83
CA ILE A 164 -38.51 -71.62 40.30
C ILE A 164 -38.04 -72.66 41.33
N SER A 165 -36.85 -72.47 41.89
CA SER A 165 -36.29 -73.38 42.90
C SER A 165 -37.17 -73.44 44.14
N ASP A 166 -37.37 -72.31 44.81
CA ASP A 166 -37.89 -72.29 46.17
C ASP A 166 -39.41 -72.45 46.21
N TYR A 167 -40.13 -71.79 45.30
CA TYR A 167 -41.59 -71.79 45.31
C TYR A 167 -42.16 -72.92 44.45
N VAL A 168 -41.77 -72.98 43.17
CA VAL A 168 -42.35 -73.97 42.23
C VAL A 168 -41.88 -75.38 42.58
N GLY A 169 -40.57 -75.57 42.86
CA GLY A 169 -40.00 -76.85 43.30
C GLY A 169 -40.67 -77.39 44.55
N SER A 170 -40.71 -76.57 45.61
CA SER A 170 -41.37 -76.94 46.87
C SER A 170 -42.87 -77.22 46.66
N TYR A 171 -43.60 -76.39 45.92
CA TYR A 171 -45.03 -76.59 45.70
C TYR A 171 -45.34 -77.86 44.90
N CYS A 172 -44.61 -78.12 43.81
CA CYS A 172 -44.74 -79.34 43.01
C CYS A 172 -44.50 -80.58 43.88
N CYS A 173 -43.42 -80.61 44.67
CA CYS A 173 -43.08 -81.77 45.49
C CYS A 173 -43.91 -81.89 46.79
N MET A 174 -44.51 -80.80 47.28
CA MET A 174 -45.43 -80.84 48.41
C MET A 174 -46.76 -81.51 48.06
N LYS A 175 -47.26 -81.37 46.82
CA LYS A 175 -48.45 -82.11 46.37
C LYS A 175 -48.22 -83.61 46.30
N PHE A 176 -46.96 -84.05 46.18
CA PHE A 176 -46.59 -85.47 46.16
C PHE A 176 -46.47 -86.09 47.57
N LYS A 177 -46.59 -85.30 48.66
CA LYS A 177 -46.60 -85.84 50.02
C LYS A 177 -47.87 -86.63 50.32
N ASN A 178 -47.92 -87.87 49.88
CA ASN A 178 -48.75 -88.87 50.51
C ASN A 178 -48.02 -89.39 51.75
N THR A 179 -48.42 -88.84 52.91
CA THR A 179 -48.26 -89.39 54.26
C THR A 179 -46.89 -89.98 54.66
N THR A 180 -46.26 -89.27 55.62
CA THR A 180 -45.30 -89.75 56.64
C THR A 180 -43.80 -89.84 56.27
N THR A 181 -43.06 -88.86 56.79
CA THR A 181 -41.63 -88.92 57.24
C THR A 181 -40.49 -89.04 56.23
N SER A 182 -40.70 -88.91 54.93
CA SER A 182 -39.58 -88.98 53.97
C SER A 182 -39.04 -87.61 53.57
N LYS A 183 -37.70 -87.47 53.53
CA LYS A 183 -37.04 -86.27 52.98
C LYS A 183 -37.17 -86.29 51.45
N THR A 184 -37.90 -85.33 50.91
CA THR A 184 -38.03 -85.14 49.45
C THR A 184 -36.96 -84.15 48.99
N TYR A 185 -36.20 -84.50 47.95
CA TYR A 185 -35.36 -83.54 47.20
C TYR A 185 -35.84 -83.49 45.76
N TYR A 186 -35.58 -82.39 45.05
CA TYR A 186 -35.99 -82.21 43.66
C TYR A 186 -34.81 -81.85 42.77
N ILE A 187 -34.94 -82.15 41.48
CA ILE A 187 -34.02 -81.74 40.44
C ILE A 187 -34.81 -80.94 39.42
N PHE A 188 -34.30 -79.76 39.07
CA PHE A 188 -34.84 -78.96 37.97
C PHE A 188 -33.95 -79.15 36.74
N ALA A 189 -34.49 -79.70 35.67
CA ALA A 189 -33.78 -79.91 34.41
C ALA A 189 -34.75 -79.75 33.23
N ASN A 190 -34.29 -79.13 32.14
CA ASN A 190 -35.09 -78.98 30.90
C ASN A 190 -36.48 -78.35 31.09
N ASN A 191 -36.64 -77.46 32.07
CA ASN A 191 -37.91 -76.82 32.44
C ASN A 191 -38.94 -77.74 33.14
N ASP A 192 -38.51 -78.94 33.56
CA ASP A 192 -39.29 -79.89 34.35
C ASP A 192 -38.70 -80.02 35.77
N ILE A 193 -39.57 -80.24 36.76
CA ILE A 193 -39.25 -80.46 38.18
C ILE A 193 -39.53 -81.91 38.54
N THR A 194 -38.47 -82.69 38.77
CA THR A 194 -38.57 -84.08 39.20
C THR A 194 -38.38 -84.19 40.71
N CYS A 195 -39.35 -84.77 41.41
CA CYS A 195 -39.32 -84.98 42.85
C CYS A 195 -38.90 -86.41 43.23
N PHE A 196 -38.03 -86.59 44.22
CA PHE A 196 -37.53 -87.90 44.68
C PHE A 196 -37.85 -88.13 46.16
N ASN A 197 -38.32 -89.35 46.49
CA ASN A 197 -38.60 -89.78 47.87
C ASN A 197 -37.52 -90.78 48.36
N THR A 198 -36.93 -90.54 49.53
CA THR A 198 -35.78 -91.32 50.08
C THR A 198 -36.13 -92.52 50.97
N THR A 199 -37.39 -92.95 51.07
CA THR A 199 -37.73 -94.16 51.85
C THR A 199 -37.93 -95.39 50.96
N VAL A 200 -36.89 -96.22 50.92
CA VAL A 200 -36.88 -97.68 50.75
C VAL A 200 -37.47 -98.25 49.44
N SER A 201 -36.58 -98.74 48.56
CA SER A 201 -36.83 -99.64 47.42
C SER A 201 -38.07 -99.33 46.56
N GLY A 202 -37.93 -98.38 45.65
CA GLY A 202 -38.94 -98.04 44.64
C GLY A 202 -39.08 -96.53 44.53
N ALA A 203 -38.13 -95.87 43.84
CA ALA A 203 -38.21 -94.45 43.58
C ALA A 203 -39.48 -94.17 42.75
N SER A 204 -40.47 -93.54 43.36
CA SER A 204 -41.61 -93.01 42.64
C SER A 204 -41.20 -91.62 42.14
N GLU A 205 -41.02 -91.52 40.83
CA GLU A 205 -40.67 -90.30 40.13
C GLU A 205 -41.97 -89.57 39.77
N PHE A 206 -42.08 -88.30 40.18
CA PHE A 206 -43.17 -87.43 39.78
C PHE A 206 -42.58 -86.18 39.18
N SER A 207 -42.95 -85.90 37.93
CA SER A 207 -42.59 -84.68 37.24
C SER A 207 -43.78 -83.74 37.20
N CYS A 208 -43.60 -82.55 37.75
CA CYS A 208 -44.12 -81.34 37.12
C CYS A 208 -42.92 -80.67 36.40
#